data_AF-A0A3B8LNB9-F1
#
_entry.id   AF-A0A3B8LNB9-F1
#
_cell.length_a   1.000
_cell.length_b   1.000
_cell.length_c   1.000
_cell.angle_alpha   90.00
_cell.angle_beta   90.00
_cell.angle_gamma   90.00
#
_symmetry.space_group_name_H-M   'P 1'
#
loop_
_entity.id
_entity.type
_entity.pdbx_description
1 polymer ?
#
loop_
_entity_poly.entity_id
_entity_poly.type
_entity_poly.pdbx_seq_one_letter_code
_entity_poly.pdbx_strand_id
1 'polypeptide(L)'
;MRKPNNRNKHPNETLPKPSLDEHLSHHGDPGEDTFEFVMRQKKAEETPDKGFQPGSMNITQTMQINLPLEKLTQEPCLLYMSGLQAGKLWPLSFNHNNLINIGRDPDCEVSFESPEISRRHAEIERLDDGTLLLADLNSKNGTFVNNHKIKRCSLQPNDKIQVGAREIIKLVYQDQEEVACWHQLYRHSVSDWLTGAYNRRYFFHYIEKEWGFATRHQIPFSMILFDIDHFKHINDTYGHPVGDRVLCELVSRVQQEIRQEDILARYGGEEFAILLRNTNQQGTQWQAERIRQLVSSRPFDIGNQRLNITVSVGFVCYTADILPHKSPQELIADADIQLYHAKEGGRNRISG
;
A
#
# COMPACT_ATOMS: atom_id res chain seq x y z
N MET A 1 -40.22 48.88 -11.09
CA MET A 1 -39.10 49.45 -11.88
C MET A 1 -37.77 48.97 -11.28
N ARG A 2 -36.87 48.46 -12.15
CA ARG A 2 -35.40 48.24 -11.98
C ARG A 2 -34.97 47.23 -10.89
N LYS A 3 -34.74 45.95 -11.22
CA LYS A 3 -33.55 45.26 -11.84
C LYS A 3 -32.51 44.75 -10.79
N PRO A 4 -32.04 43.49 -10.89
CA PRO A 4 -31.20 42.80 -9.90
C PRO A 4 -29.70 42.95 -10.21
N ASN A 5 -28.85 42.79 -9.19
CA ASN A 5 -27.38 42.80 -9.29
C ASN A 5 -26.82 41.96 -8.12
N ASN A 6 -25.76 41.17 -8.18
CA ASN A 6 -25.12 40.38 -9.22
C ASN A 6 -24.34 39.28 -8.45
N ARG A 7 -24.23 38.09 -9.04
CA ARG A 7 -23.47 36.95 -8.49
C ARG A 7 -21.98 37.29 -8.42
N ASN A 8 -21.34 37.18 -7.26
CA ASN A 8 -19.89 37.04 -7.19
C ASN A 8 -19.52 35.56 -7.24
N LYS A 9 -19.02 35.15 -8.41
CA LYS A 9 -18.29 33.91 -8.65
C LYS A 9 -16.89 34.07 -8.04
N HIS A 10 -16.48 33.14 -7.18
CA HIS A 10 -15.06 32.94 -6.90
C HIS A 10 -14.37 32.41 -8.18
N PRO A 11 -13.20 32.95 -8.57
CA PRO A 11 -12.42 32.35 -9.65
C PRO A 11 -11.77 31.06 -9.15
N ASN A 12 -11.98 29.97 -9.91
CA ASN A 12 -11.21 28.73 -9.80
C ASN A 12 -9.76 29.04 -10.15
N GLU A 13 -8.89 29.18 -9.14
CA GLU A 13 -7.44 29.07 -9.34
C GLU A 13 -7.11 27.61 -9.61
N THR A 14 -6.90 27.31 -10.89
CA THR A 14 -6.38 26.02 -11.35
C THR A 14 -4.87 26.05 -11.18
N LEU A 15 -4.34 25.24 -10.25
CA LEU A 15 -2.91 24.98 -10.17
C LEU A 15 -2.40 24.49 -11.55
N PRO A 16 -1.25 24.97 -12.04
CA PRO A 16 -0.72 24.51 -13.32
C PRO A 16 -0.39 23.02 -13.22
N LYS A 17 -0.93 22.23 -14.16
CA LYS A 17 -0.50 20.84 -14.35
C LYS A 17 0.99 20.84 -14.76
N PRO A 18 1.80 19.88 -14.29
CA PRO A 18 3.16 19.71 -14.82
C PRO A 18 3.07 19.48 -16.34
N SER A 19 3.77 20.30 -17.11
CA SER A 19 3.94 20.09 -18.55
C SER A 19 5.17 19.20 -18.78
N LEU A 20 4.96 18.10 -19.48
CA LEU A 20 6.03 17.34 -20.14
C LEU A 20 6.35 18.09 -21.44
N ASP A 21 7.46 18.81 -21.47
CA ASP A 21 7.99 19.31 -22.73
C ASP A 21 8.91 18.24 -23.31
N GLU A 22 8.38 17.43 -24.22
CA GLU A 22 9.17 16.53 -25.07
C GLU A 22 9.87 17.37 -26.14
N HIS A 23 11.16 17.64 -25.96
CA HIS A 23 11.99 18.17 -27.03
C HIS A 23 12.87 17.05 -27.60
N LEU A 24 12.47 16.51 -28.75
CA LEU A 24 13.32 15.69 -29.61
C LEU A 24 14.29 16.61 -30.36
N SER A 25 15.56 16.62 -29.95
CA SER A 25 16.63 17.17 -30.78
C SER A 25 17.50 16.04 -31.31
N HIS A 26 17.41 15.76 -32.61
CA HIS A 26 18.35 14.88 -33.31
C HIS A 26 19.62 15.65 -33.66
N HIS A 27 20.68 15.46 -32.88
CA HIS A 27 22.04 15.84 -33.26
C HIS A 27 23.02 14.72 -32.87
N GLY A 28 23.40 13.87 -33.83
CA GLY A 28 24.41 12.82 -33.64
C GLY A 28 24.33 11.69 -34.68
N ASP A 29 25.46 11.07 -35.00
CA ASP A 29 25.73 10.08 -36.08
C ASP A 29 24.87 8.79 -36.02
N PRO A 30 24.66 8.04 -37.14
CA PRO A 30 23.79 6.87 -37.18
C PRO A 30 24.49 5.66 -36.53
N GLY A 31 24.31 5.51 -35.22
CA GLY A 31 24.89 4.40 -34.44
C GLY A 31 24.76 4.52 -32.93
N GLU A 32 24.42 5.70 -32.40
CA GLU A 32 24.21 5.94 -30.98
C GLU A 32 22.87 6.66 -30.77
N ASP A 33 21.79 5.90 -30.62
CA ASP A 33 20.51 6.47 -30.17
C ASP A 33 20.59 6.73 -28.65
N THR A 34 21.08 7.90 -28.27
CA THR A 34 21.02 8.39 -26.88
C THR A 34 19.66 9.02 -26.59
N PHE A 35 18.94 8.51 -25.60
CA PHE A 35 17.73 9.16 -25.07
C PHE A 35 18.10 10.04 -23.88
N GLU A 36 18.01 11.36 -24.05
CA GLU A 36 18.27 12.32 -22.96
C GLU A 36 16.94 12.67 -22.26
N PHE A 37 16.75 12.18 -21.03
CA PHE A 37 15.56 12.50 -20.22
C PHE A 37 15.90 13.60 -19.22
N VAL A 38 15.40 14.82 -19.45
CA VAL A 38 15.66 15.98 -18.59
C VAL A 38 14.43 16.30 -17.73
N MET A 39 14.39 15.79 -16.50
CA MET A 39 13.37 16.16 -15.52
C MET A 39 13.77 17.46 -14.81
N ARG A 40 13.08 18.58 -15.11
CA ARG A 40 13.23 19.84 -14.38
C ARG A 40 12.09 20.01 -13.37
N GLN A 41 12.38 19.93 -12.07
CA GLN A 41 11.44 20.38 -11.05
C GLN A 41 11.49 21.91 -10.95
N LYS A 42 10.37 22.59 -11.27
CA LYS A 42 10.19 24.00 -10.88
C LYS A 42 9.69 24.05 -9.43
N LYS A 43 10.43 24.72 -8.56
CA LYS A 43 9.96 25.06 -7.22
C LYS A 43 8.84 26.11 -7.35
N ALA A 44 7.75 25.95 -6.58
CA ALA A 44 6.75 27.01 -6.45
C ALA A 44 7.38 28.21 -5.73
N GLU A 45 7.24 29.41 -6.31
CA GLU A 45 7.69 30.66 -5.71
C GLU A 45 6.73 31.03 -4.56
N GLU A 46 7.19 30.84 -3.32
CA GLU A 46 6.59 31.51 -2.17
C GLU A 46 7.03 32.98 -2.18
N THR A 47 6.05 33.89 -2.06
CA THR A 47 6.29 35.34 -1.94
C THR A 47 7.18 35.66 -0.74
N PRO A 48 8.20 36.53 -0.88
CA PRO A 48 9.19 36.75 0.16
C PRO A 48 8.67 37.73 1.22
N ASP A 49 8.61 37.29 2.49
CA ASP A 49 8.75 38.21 3.62
C ASP A 49 10.23 38.33 4.02
N LYS A 50 10.62 39.54 4.42
CA LYS A 50 11.99 40.05 4.38
C LYS A 50 12.93 39.33 5.35
N GLY A 51 14.12 38.99 4.84
CA GLY A 51 15.34 39.00 5.64
C GLY A 51 15.90 37.65 6.07
N PHE A 52 16.19 36.75 5.14
CA PHE A 52 17.19 35.72 5.35
C PHE A 52 17.82 35.33 4.00
N GLN A 53 19.15 35.43 3.88
CA GLN A 53 19.89 34.87 2.76
C GLN A 53 20.39 33.47 3.16
N PRO A 54 19.97 32.40 2.46
CA PRO A 54 20.75 31.17 2.40
C PRO A 54 21.33 30.98 1.00
N GLY A 55 22.60 30.60 0.95
CA GLY A 55 23.34 30.31 -0.28
C GLY A 55 22.62 29.29 -1.17
N SER A 56 22.47 29.64 -2.44
CA SER A 56 21.87 28.78 -3.46
C SER A 56 22.86 27.70 -3.90
N MET A 57 22.73 26.49 -3.33
CA MET A 57 23.35 25.28 -3.88
C MET A 57 22.29 24.55 -4.71
N ASN A 58 22.30 24.77 -6.03
CA ASN A 58 21.52 23.96 -6.97
C ASN A 58 22.24 22.62 -7.11
N ILE A 59 21.72 21.57 -6.47
CA ILE A 59 22.14 20.19 -6.76
C ILE A 59 21.22 19.67 -7.85
N THR A 60 21.60 19.92 -9.11
CA THR A 60 21.04 19.17 -10.24
C THR A 60 21.85 17.90 -10.37
N GLN A 61 21.36 16.81 -9.80
CA GLN A 61 22.00 15.50 -9.94
C GLN A 61 21.56 14.91 -11.28
N THR A 62 22.34 15.15 -12.32
CA THR A 62 22.19 14.49 -13.62
C THR A 62 22.85 13.12 -13.51
N MET A 63 22.06 12.06 -13.47
CA MET A 63 22.57 10.69 -13.50
C MET A 63 22.71 10.27 -14.96
N GLN A 64 23.92 10.36 -15.52
CA GLN A 64 24.25 9.77 -16.82
C GLN A 64 24.68 8.32 -16.58
N ILE A 65 23.89 7.37 -17.07
CA ILE A 65 24.19 5.94 -16.99
C ILE A 65 24.53 5.47 -18.40
N ASN A 66 25.80 5.17 -18.63
CA ASN A 66 26.26 4.45 -19.83
C ASN A 66 26.21 2.95 -19.54
N LEU A 67 25.24 2.23 -20.12
CA LEU A 67 25.16 0.77 -20.05
C LEU A 67 25.58 0.15 -21.40
N PRO A 68 26.48 -0.85 -21.41
CA PRO A 68 26.85 -1.56 -22.62
C PRO A 68 25.67 -2.39 -23.17
N LEU A 69 25.54 -2.41 -24.49
CA LEU A 69 24.44 -2.98 -25.29
C LEU A 69 24.39 -4.53 -25.35
N GLU A 70 24.78 -5.23 -24.28
CA GLU A 70 24.64 -6.68 -24.17
C GLU A 70 23.41 -7.06 -23.34
N LYS A 71 22.27 -7.21 -24.04
CA LYS A 71 21.01 -7.89 -23.63
C LYS A 71 20.78 -8.01 -22.12
N LEU A 72 20.26 -6.95 -21.51
CA LEU A 72 19.45 -7.07 -20.29
C LEU A 72 18.20 -7.89 -20.66
N THR A 73 18.11 -9.13 -20.17
CA THR A 73 16.90 -9.95 -20.33
C THR A 73 15.78 -9.35 -19.50
N GLN A 74 15.01 -8.43 -20.08
CA GLN A 74 13.81 -7.89 -19.46
C GLN A 74 12.78 -9.01 -19.30
N GLU A 75 12.19 -9.12 -18.12
CA GLU A 75 11.16 -10.11 -17.82
C GLU A 75 9.76 -9.49 -17.90
N PRO A 76 8.77 -10.22 -18.43
CA PRO A 76 7.42 -9.72 -18.50
C PRO A 76 6.79 -9.65 -17.10
N CYS A 77 6.19 -8.51 -16.81
CA CYS A 77 5.52 -8.21 -15.56
C CYS A 77 4.15 -7.57 -15.81
N LEU A 78 3.21 -7.75 -14.89
CA LEU A 78 1.92 -7.06 -14.91
C LEU A 78 1.92 -5.94 -13.87
N LEU A 79 1.81 -4.70 -14.34
CA LEU A 79 1.70 -3.51 -13.49
C LEU A 79 0.23 -3.17 -13.27
N TYR A 80 -0.20 -3.10 -12.01
CA TYR A 80 -1.55 -2.70 -11.65
C TYR A 80 -1.70 -1.18 -11.72
N MET A 81 -2.68 -0.71 -12.47
CA MET A 81 -2.88 0.71 -12.77
C MET A 81 -4.07 1.33 -12.02
N SER A 82 -4.89 0.52 -11.35
CA SER A 82 -6.16 0.96 -10.77
C SER A 82 -6.14 0.96 -9.23
N GLY A 83 -6.92 1.86 -8.63
CA GLY A 83 -7.26 1.81 -7.21
C GLY A 83 -6.10 2.11 -6.25
N LEU A 84 -6.24 1.60 -5.02
CA LEU A 84 -5.30 1.85 -3.91
C LEU A 84 -4.05 0.96 -3.94
N GLN A 85 -4.06 -0.09 -4.77
CA GLN A 85 -2.86 -0.91 -5.01
C GLN A 85 -2.16 -0.53 -6.32
N ALA A 86 -2.51 0.60 -6.95
CA ALA A 86 -1.82 1.07 -8.14
C ALA A 86 -0.30 1.15 -7.91
N GLY A 87 0.48 0.64 -8.88
CA GLY A 87 1.92 0.44 -8.74
C GLY A 87 2.33 -0.96 -8.26
N LYS A 88 1.39 -1.79 -7.81
CA LYS A 88 1.67 -3.21 -7.52
C LYS A 88 2.09 -3.92 -8.80
N LEU A 89 3.17 -4.68 -8.72
CA LEU A 89 3.77 -5.38 -9.84
C LEU A 89 3.76 -6.88 -9.58
N TRP A 90 3.31 -7.66 -10.57
CA TRP A 90 3.36 -9.12 -10.55
C TRP A 90 4.37 -9.61 -11.61
N PRO A 91 5.53 -10.13 -11.20
CA PRO A 91 6.43 -10.81 -12.12
C PRO A 91 5.76 -12.05 -12.71
N LEU A 92 5.85 -12.26 -14.02
CA LEU A 92 5.31 -13.45 -14.67
C LEU A 92 6.32 -14.60 -14.62
N SER A 93 6.44 -15.19 -13.44
CA SER A 93 7.27 -16.37 -13.20
C SER A 93 6.52 -17.63 -13.65
N PHE A 94 6.73 -18.04 -14.90
CA PHE A 94 6.11 -19.25 -15.45
C PHE A 94 6.70 -20.51 -14.81
N ASN A 95 5.87 -21.24 -14.05
CA ASN A 95 6.20 -22.55 -13.51
C ASN A 95 6.15 -23.64 -14.61
N HIS A 96 6.36 -24.91 -14.26
CA HIS A 96 6.41 -26.05 -15.19
C HIS A 96 5.25 -26.15 -16.21
N ASN A 97 4.10 -25.55 -15.92
CA ASN A 97 2.93 -25.59 -16.80
C ASN A 97 2.83 -24.39 -17.76
N ASN A 98 3.79 -23.45 -17.73
CA ASN A 98 3.78 -22.23 -18.56
C ASN A 98 2.49 -21.41 -18.48
N LEU A 99 1.76 -21.49 -17.36
CA LEU A 99 0.47 -20.85 -17.15
C LEU A 99 0.49 -19.95 -15.91
N ILE A 100 -0.17 -18.81 -16.02
CA ILE A 100 -0.44 -17.85 -14.95
C ILE A 100 -1.95 -17.60 -14.91
N ASN A 101 -2.58 -17.86 -13.77
CA ASN A 101 -4.00 -17.62 -13.57
C ASN A 101 -4.26 -16.22 -13.05
N ILE A 102 -5.29 -15.62 -13.61
CA ILE A 102 -5.78 -14.31 -13.24
C ILE A 102 -7.20 -14.45 -12.72
N GLY A 103 -7.48 -13.94 -11.53
CA GLY A 103 -8.81 -14.09 -10.95
C GLY A 103 -8.97 -13.50 -9.56
N ARG A 104 -10.16 -13.69 -8.98
CA ARG A 104 -10.46 -13.28 -7.61
C ARG A 104 -10.07 -14.33 -6.57
N ASP A 105 -9.82 -15.58 -6.98
CA ASP A 105 -9.35 -16.59 -6.03
C ASP A 105 -7.95 -16.22 -5.51
N PRO A 106 -7.67 -16.43 -4.22
CA PRO A 106 -6.34 -16.19 -3.65
C PRO A 106 -5.30 -17.18 -4.19
N ASP A 107 -5.73 -18.32 -4.72
CA ASP A 107 -4.84 -19.31 -5.36
C ASP A 107 -4.37 -18.89 -6.77
N CYS A 108 -4.90 -17.79 -7.31
CA CYS A 108 -4.42 -17.24 -8.59
C CYS A 108 -3.11 -16.48 -8.38
N GLU A 109 -2.14 -16.68 -9.28
CA GLU A 109 -0.87 -15.95 -9.26
C GLU A 109 -1.08 -14.43 -9.39
N VAL A 110 -2.06 -14.01 -10.19
CA VAL A 110 -2.51 -12.62 -10.29
C VAL A 110 -3.91 -12.52 -9.68
N SER A 111 -3.94 -12.39 -8.35
CA SER A 111 -5.18 -12.29 -7.59
C SER A 111 -5.67 -10.84 -7.45
N PHE A 112 -6.94 -10.62 -7.76
CA PHE A 112 -7.64 -9.36 -7.60
C PHE A 112 -8.68 -9.42 -6.48
N GLU A 113 -8.85 -8.30 -5.79
CA GLU A 113 -9.71 -8.20 -4.62
C GLU A 113 -11.09 -7.60 -4.94
N SER A 114 -11.57 -7.80 -6.18
CA SER A 114 -12.79 -7.17 -6.70
C SER A 114 -13.89 -8.20 -7.01
N PRO A 115 -15.13 -8.02 -6.50
CA PRO A 115 -16.23 -8.93 -6.78
C PRO A 115 -16.71 -8.93 -8.25
N GLU A 116 -16.28 -7.94 -9.03
CA GLU A 116 -16.55 -7.85 -10.46
C GLU A 116 -15.64 -8.79 -11.29
N ILE A 117 -14.70 -9.47 -10.63
CA ILE A 117 -13.79 -10.43 -11.25
C ILE A 117 -14.23 -11.84 -10.86
N SER A 118 -14.38 -12.72 -11.86
CA SER A 118 -14.61 -14.16 -11.66
C SER A 118 -13.51 -14.80 -10.82
N ARG A 119 -13.82 -15.89 -10.08
CA ARG A 119 -12.82 -16.62 -9.26
C ARG A 119 -11.59 -17.00 -10.08
N ARG A 120 -11.80 -17.60 -11.24
CA ARG A 120 -10.83 -17.71 -12.34
C ARG A 120 -11.38 -16.91 -13.50
N HIS A 121 -10.68 -15.87 -13.92
CA HIS A 121 -11.18 -14.87 -14.86
C HIS A 121 -10.51 -14.99 -16.22
N ALA A 122 -9.19 -15.06 -16.22
CA ALA A 122 -8.38 -15.19 -17.40
C ALA A 122 -7.12 -15.99 -17.06
N GLU A 123 -6.39 -16.41 -18.09
CA GLU A 123 -5.09 -17.05 -17.96
C GLU A 123 -4.13 -16.50 -19.00
N ILE A 124 -2.85 -16.43 -18.63
CA ILE A 124 -1.76 -16.14 -19.55
C ILE A 124 -0.93 -17.41 -19.71
N GLU A 125 -0.81 -17.85 -20.95
CA GLU A 125 0.02 -18.97 -21.36
C GLU A 125 1.28 -18.44 -22.08
N ARG A 126 2.45 -18.97 -21.74
CA ARG A 126 3.68 -18.73 -22.49
C ARG A 126 3.90 -19.87 -23.48
N LEU A 127 3.86 -19.54 -24.77
CA LEU A 127 4.14 -20.49 -25.85
C LEU A 127 5.65 -20.76 -25.98
N ASP A 128 6.01 -21.83 -26.68
CA ASP A 128 7.41 -22.27 -26.88
C ASP A 128 8.28 -21.20 -27.59
N ASP A 129 7.66 -20.37 -28.43
CA ASP A 129 8.33 -19.25 -29.10
C ASP A 129 8.51 -18.00 -28.21
N GLY A 130 8.04 -18.06 -26.96
CA GLY A 130 8.09 -16.98 -25.98
C GLY A 130 6.88 -16.05 -26.02
N THR A 131 5.95 -16.22 -26.96
CA THR A 131 4.75 -15.38 -27.07
C THR A 131 3.84 -15.59 -25.86
N LEU A 132 3.33 -14.48 -25.30
CA LEU A 132 2.31 -14.51 -24.25
C LEU A 132 0.91 -14.48 -24.86
N LEU A 133 0.08 -15.44 -24.47
CA LEU A 133 -1.27 -15.62 -24.97
C LEU A 133 -2.26 -15.49 -23.81
N LEU A 134 -3.08 -14.44 -23.86
CA LEU A 134 -4.15 -14.20 -22.89
C LEU A 134 -5.44 -14.86 -23.35
N ALA A 135 -6.08 -15.64 -22.49
CA ALA A 135 -7.40 -16.23 -22.73
C ALA A 135 -8.40 -15.84 -21.63
N ASP A 136 -9.62 -15.47 -22.03
CA ASP A 136 -10.74 -15.26 -21.11
C ASP A 136 -11.38 -16.61 -20.76
N LEU A 137 -11.53 -16.90 -19.46
CA LEU A 137 -12.10 -18.16 -18.96
C LEU A 137 -13.63 -18.08 -18.84
N ASN A 138 -14.29 -17.52 -19.86
CA ASN A 138 -15.73 -17.25 -19.89
C ASN A 138 -16.16 -16.42 -18.67
N SER A 139 -15.44 -15.33 -18.42
CA SER A 139 -15.65 -14.50 -17.25
C SER A 139 -16.97 -13.73 -17.33
N LYS A 140 -17.56 -13.39 -16.17
CA LYS A 140 -18.89 -12.74 -16.12
C LYS A 140 -18.88 -11.37 -16.80
N ASN A 141 -17.83 -10.59 -16.56
CA ASN A 141 -17.71 -9.21 -17.04
C ASN A 141 -16.81 -9.08 -18.29
N GLY A 142 -16.16 -10.17 -18.72
CA GLY A 142 -15.27 -10.20 -19.86
C GLY A 142 -13.86 -9.68 -19.53
N THR A 143 -12.92 -10.14 -20.34
CA THR A 143 -11.55 -9.61 -20.42
C THR A 143 -11.42 -8.74 -21.67
N PHE A 144 -10.74 -7.61 -21.55
CA PHE A 144 -10.50 -6.69 -22.67
C PHE A 144 -9.01 -6.38 -22.79
N VAL A 145 -8.53 -6.26 -24.02
CA VAL A 145 -7.18 -5.75 -24.32
C VAL A 145 -7.33 -4.49 -25.14
N ASN A 146 -6.75 -3.39 -24.68
CA ASN A 146 -6.84 -2.07 -25.31
C ASN A 146 -8.30 -1.67 -25.66
N ASN A 147 -9.22 -1.91 -24.72
CA ASN A 147 -10.67 -1.67 -24.83
C ASN A 147 -11.44 -2.61 -25.78
N HIS A 148 -10.79 -3.62 -26.36
CA HIS A 148 -11.45 -4.63 -27.19
C HIS A 148 -11.69 -5.92 -26.39
N LYS A 149 -12.92 -6.42 -26.36
CA LYS A 149 -13.26 -7.67 -25.67
C LYS A 149 -12.60 -8.85 -26.38
N ILE A 150 -11.91 -9.71 -25.63
CA ILE A 150 -11.20 -10.86 -26.18
C ILE A 150 -11.80 -12.18 -25.70
N LYS A 151 -11.61 -13.23 -26.50
CA LYS A 151 -11.67 -14.63 -26.03
C LYS A 151 -10.28 -15.20 -25.86
N ARG A 152 -9.40 -14.93 -26.84
CA ARG A 152 -7.98 -15.25 -26.82
C ARG A 152 -7.23 -14.21 -27.66
N CYS A 153 -6.08 -13.74 -27.18
CA CYS A 153 -5.28 -12.72 -27.86
C CYS A 153 -3.80 -12.85 -27.49
N SER A 154 -2.91 -12.70 -28.47
CA SER A 154 -1.47 -12.52 -28.19
C SER A 154 -1.26 -11.15 -27.56
N LEU A 155 -0.48 -11.08 -26.48
CA LEU A 155 -0.15 -9.85 -25.79
C LEU A 155 1.13 -9.23 -26.35
N GLN A 156 1.10 -7.91 -26.52
CA GLN A 156 2.23 -7.10 -26.89
C GLN A 156 2.73 -6.25 -25.71
N PRO A 157 4.02 -5.89 -25.67
CA PRO A 157 4.52 -4.95 -24.67
C PRO A 157 3.66 -3.68 -24.60
N ASN A 158 3.35 -3.22 -23.39
CA ASN A 158 2.50 -2.08 -23.06
C ASN A 158 0.99 -2.25 -23.24
N ASP A 159 0.51 -3.44 -23.63
CA ASP A 159 -0.93 -3.70 -23.71
C ASP A 159 -1.61 -3.48 -22.36
N LYS A 160 -2.77 -2.81 -22.42
CA LYS A 160 -3.65 -2.61 -21.27
C LYS A 160 -4.69 -3.71 -21.25
N ILE A 161 -4.62 -4.55 -20.23
CA ILE A 161 -5.58 -5.61 -19.99
C ILE A 161 -6.56 -5.11 -18.94
N GLN A 162 -7.83 -5.01 -19.32
CA GLN A 162 -8.90 -4.74 -18.39
C GLN A 162 -9.54 -6.08 -17.97
N VAL A 163 -9.56 -6.33 -16.67
CA VAL A 163 -10.15 -7.52 -16.04
C VAL A 163 -11.37 -7.07 -15.24
N GLY A 164 -12.54 -7.62 -15.57
CA GLY A 164 -13.79 -7.14 -14.97
C GLY A 164 -14.18 -5.73 -15.44
N ALA A 165 -14.91 -4.97 -14.62
CA ALA A 165 -15.46 -3.70 -15.08
C ALA A 165 -14.47 -2.51 -14.96
N ARG A 166 -13.47 -2.59 -14.07
CA ARG A 166 -12.61 -1.42 -13.72
C ARG A 166 -11.13 -1.72 -13.48
N GLU A 167 -10.73 -2.98 -13.34
CA GLU A 167 -9.35 -3.30 -13.01
C GLU A 167 -8.49 -3.31 -14.27
N ILE A 168 -7.49 -2.44 -14.29
CA ILE A 168 -6.58 -2.29 -15.43
C ILE A 168 -5.20 -2.72 -14.97
N ILE A 169 -4.62 -3.68 -15.68
CA ILE A 169 -3.22 -4.05 -15.59
C ILE A 169 -2.54 -3.78 -16.93
N LYS A 170 -1.26 -3.46 -16.88
CA LYS A 170 -0.45 -3.19 -18.06
C LYS A 170 0.66 -4.23 -18.15
N LEU A 171 0.83 -4.87 -19.30
CA LEU A 171 1.99 -5.71 -19.56
C LEU A 171 3.20 -4.81 -19.78
N VAL A 172 4.22 -4.96 -18.94
CA VAL A 172 5.48 -4.23 -19.03
C VAL A 172 6.64 -5.24 -19.04
N TYR A 173 7.73 -4.87 -19.69
CA TYR A 173 8.98 -5.63 -19.65
C TYR A 173 9.94 -4.78 -18.86
N GLN A 174 10.46 -5.32 -17.77
CA GLN A 174 11.29 -4.58 -16.83
C GLN A 174 12.50 -5.44 -16.48
N ASP A 175 13.63 -4.79 -16.25
CA ASP A 175 14.77 -5.46 -15.63
C ASP A 175 14.58 -5.57 -14.10
N GLN A 176 15.49 -6.27 -13.44
CA GLN A 176 15.40 -6.50 -11.99
C GLN A 176 15.55 -5.21 -11.18
N GLU A 177 16.26 -4.20 -11.70
CA GLU A 177 16.47 -2.93 -11.01
C GLU A 177 15.19 -2.08 -11.05
N GLU A 178 14.55 -2.00 -12.22
CA GLU A 178 13.27 -1.33 -12.40
C GLU A 178 12.16 -2.00 -11.57
N VAL A 179 12.09 -3.34 -11.58
CA VAL A 179 11.16 -4.09 -10.74
C VAL A 179 11.38 -3.78 -9.27
N ALA A 180 12.63 -3.78 -8.80
CA ALA A 180 12.97 -3.43 -7.42
C ALA A 180 12.54 -1.99 -7.07
N CYS A 181 12.76 -1.03 -7.97
CA CYS A 181 12.34 0.36 -7.82
C CYS A 181 10.81 0.48 -7.70
N TRP A 182 10.06 -0.19 -8.58
CA TRP A 182 8.59 -0.22 -8.51
C TRP A 182 8.08 -0.83 -7.20
N HIS A 183 8.69 -1.92 -6.74
CA HIS A 183 8.36 -2.51 -5.44
C HIS A 183 8.60 -1.52 -4.29
N GLN A 184 9.69 -0.75 -4.32
CA GLN A 184 9.96 0.28 -3.32
C GLN A 184 8.91 1.39 -3.36
N LEU A 185 8.60 1.92 -4.55
CA LEU A 185 7.57 2.95 -4.73
C LEU A 185 6.21 2.49 -4.23
N TYR A 186 5.81 1.26 -4.55
CA TYR A 186 4.58 0.67 -4.05
C TYR A 186 4.58 0.57 -2.53
N ARG A 187 5.65 0.05 -1.92
CA ARG A 187 5.77 -0.05 -0.45
C ARG A 187 5.64 1.33 0.20
N HIS A 188 6.27 2.36 -0.36
CA HIS A 188 6.14 3.73 0.16
C HIS A 188 4.70 4.28 0.07
N SER A 189 3.90 3.80 -0.88
CA SER A 189 2.50 4.22 -1.04
C SER A 189 1.55 3.57 -0.02
N VAL A 190 1.83 2.34 0.43
CA VAL A 190 0.94 1.55 1.31
C VAL A 190 1.45 1.44 2.75
N SER A 191 2.73 1.72 2.99
CA SER A 191 3.35 1.67 4.31
C SER A 191 3.57 3.07 4.91
N ASP A 192 3.65 3.12 6.23
CA ASP A 192 4.16 4.25 7.00
C ASP A 192 5.67 4.38 6.77
N TRP A 193 6.12 5.59 6.41
CA TRP A 193 7.50 5.85 6.01
C TRP A 193 8.50 5.66 7.16
N LEU A 194 8.06 5.85 8.41
CA LEU A 194 8.91 5.73 9.58
C LEU A 194 9.03 4.27 10.02
N THR A 195 7.88 3.62 10.25
CA THR A 195 7.84 2.32 10.93
C THR A 195 7.79 1.12 9.99
N GLY A 196 7.39 1.33 8.72
CA GLY A 196 7.19 0.24 7.75
C GLY A 196 5.90 -0.56 7.95
N ALA A 197 5.13 -0.33 9.02
CA ALA A 197 3.76 -0.85 9.16
C ALA A 197 2.87 -0.32 8.04
N TYR A 198 1.71 -0.93 7.78
CA TYR A 198 0.77 -0.36 6.81
C TYR A 198 0.29 1.02 7.26
N ASN A 199 0.08 1.94 6.33
CA ASN A 199 -0.42 3.26 6.66
C ASN A 199 -1.94 3.23 6.91
N ARG A 200 -2.44 4.26 7.59
CA ARG A 200 -3.88 4.41 7.91
C ARG A 200 -4.78 4.33 6.68
N ARG A 201 -4.34 4.86 5.53
CA ARG A 201 -5.12 4.82 4.28
C ARG A 201 -5.29 3.39 3.79
N TYR A 202 -4.22 2.59 3.82
CA TYR A 202 -4.26 1.18 3.45
C TYR A 202 -5.09 0.36 4.43
N PHE A 203 -4.99 0.64 5.74
CA PHE A 203 -5.82 0.01 6.77
C PHE A 203 -7.32 0.12 6.48
N PHE A 204 -7.83 1.32 6.19
CA PHE A 204 -9.26 1.52 5.89
C PHE A 204 -9.70 0.83 4.61
N HIS A 205 -8.82 0.71 3.63
CA HIS A 205 -9.11 -0.07 2.43
C HIS A 205 -9.22 -1.56 2.73
N TYR A 206 -8.27 -2.07 3.51
CA TYR A 206 -8.18 -3.49 3.81
C TYR A 206 -9.32 -3.95 4.73
N ILE A 207 -9.69 -3.17 5.75
CA ILE A 207 -10.77 -3.54 6.66
C ILE A 207 -12.11 -3.70 5.93
N GLU A 208 -12.45 -2.80 5.01
CA GLU A 208 -13.69 -2.87 4.21
C GLU A 208 -13.74 -4.15 3.37
N LYS A 209 -12.60 -4.50 2.76
CA LYS A 209 -12.47 -5.71 1.96
C LYS A 209 -12.59 -6.97 2.80
N GLU A 210 -11.82 -7.08 3.88
CA GLU A 210 -11.80 -8.26 4.74
C GLU A 210 -13.10 -8.43 5.53
N TRP A 211 -13.76 -7.33 5.86
CA TRP A 211 -15.12 -7.37 6.40
C TRP A 211 -16.08 -8.09 5.46
N GLY A 212 -16.14 -7.65 4.20
CA GLY A 212 -16.98 -8.29 3.19
C GLY A 212 -16.62 -9.75 2.93
N PHE A 213 -15.34 -10.13 3.06
CA PHE A 213 -14.94 -11.54 3.05
C PHE A 213 -15.49 -12.28 4.26
N ALA A 214 -15.22 -11.80 5.47
CA ALA A 214 -15.58 -12.46 6.72
C ALA A 214 -17.10 -12.64 6.87
N THR A 215 -17.90 -11.63 6.50
CA THR A 215 -19.37 -11.71 6.50
C THR A 215 -19.88 -12.79 5.53
N ARG A 216 -19.32 -12.90 4.32
CA ARG A 216 -19.75 -13.90 3.33
C ARG A 216 -19.36 -15.33 3.71
N HIS A 217 -18.20 -15.49 4.32
CA HIS A 217 -17.66 -16.80 4.70
C HIS A 217 -18.03 -17.23 6.11
N GLN A 218 -18.80 -16.41 6.84
CA GLN A 218 -19.23 -16.67 8.22
C GLN A 218 -18.03 -17.03 9.13
N ILE A 219 -16.95 -16.26 9.02
CA ILE A 219 -15.78 -16.41 9.89
C ILE A 219 -15.72 -15.24 10.88
N PRO A 220 -15.21 -15.47 12.11
CA PRO A 220 -15.03 -14.39 13.07
C PRO A 220 -14.00 -13.38 12.56
N PHE A 221 -14.22 -12.12 12.91
CA PHE A 221 -13.35 -11.02 12.53
C PHE A 221 -13.07 -10.17 13.77
N SER A 222 -11.79 -9.95 14.03
CA SER A 222 -11.33 -9.32 15.25
C SER A 222 -10.37 -8.18 14.95
N MET A 223 -10.35 -7.21 15.86
CA MET A 223 -9.45 -6.08 15.82
C MET A 223 -8.77 -5.90 17.17
N ILE A 224 -7.49 -5.55 17.14
CA ILE A 224 -6.73 -5.08 18.28
C ILE A 224 -6.31 -3.65 17.97
N LEU A 225 -6.52 -2.74 18.91
CA LEU A 225 -6.01 -1.37 18.86
C LEU A 225 -5.13 -1.15 20.08
N PHE A 226 -3.93 -0.63 19.89
CA PHE A 226 -3.00 -0.39 20.99
C PHE A 226 -2.22 0.90 20.82
N ASP A 227 -1.77 1.44 21.94
CA ASP A 227 -1.11 2.73 22.05
C ASP A 227 0.04 2.64 23.05
N ILE A 228 1.15 3.33 22.75
CA ILE A 228 2.31 3.39 23.62
C ILE A 228 2.03 4.28 24.83
N ASP A 229 2.08 3.67 26.01
CA ASP A 229 1.85 4.38 27.25
C ASP A 229 2.89 5.48 27.46
N HIS A 230 2.41 6.69 27.75
CA HIS A 230 3.26 7.86 28.04
C HIS A 230 4.23 8.23 26.90
N PHE A 231 3.89 7.96 25.64
CA PHE A 231 4.78 8.26 24.51
C PHE A 231 5.23 9.73 24.43
N LYS A 232 4.34 10.67 24.74
CA LYS A 232 4.70 12.09 24.85
C LYS A 232 5.84 12.33 25.86
N HIS A 233 5.82 11.68 27.02
CA HIS A 233 6.87 11.81 28.02
C HIS A 233 8.22 11.28 27.51
N ILE A 234 8.22 10.22 26.70
CA ILE A 234 9.42 9.71 26.04
C ILE A 234 10.00 10.77 25.09
N ASN A 235 9.16 11.38 24.25
CA ASN A 235 9.58 12.45 23.35
C ASN A 235 10.09 13.68 24.11
N ASP A 236 9.39 14.10 25.16
CA ASP A 236 9.76 15.27 25.96
C ASP A 236 11.08 15.05 26.72
N THR A 237 11.37 13.80 27.13
CA THR A 237 12.57 13.46 27.93
C THR A 237 13.79 13.14 27.07
N TYR A 238 13.60 12.41 25.97
CA TYR A 238 14.70 11.85 25.16
C TYR A 238 14.77 12.45 23.74
N GLY A 239 13.80 13.27 23.37
CA GLY A 239 13.67 13.87 22.04
C GLY A 239 12.97 12.97 21.03
N HIS A 240 12.38 13.59 20.01
CA HIS A 240 11.69 12.91 18.91
C HIS A 240 12.51 11.78 18.24
N PRO A 241 13.83 11.92 17.99
CA PRO A 241 14.61 10.83 17.37
C PRO A 241 14.61 9.53 18.18
N VAL A 242 14.49 9.61 19.52
CA VAL A 242 14.38 8.41 20.37
C VAL A 242 12.97 7.83 20.30
N GLY A 243 11.93 8.67 20.32
CA GLY A 243 10.56 8.22 20.12
C GLY A 243 10.34 7.53 18.77
N ASP A 244 10.93 8.05 17.71
CA ASP A 244 10.90 7.44 16.37
C ASP A 244 11.49 6.03 16.39
N ARG A 245 12.64 5.83 17.05
CA ARG A 245 13.25 4.50 17.20
C ARG A 245 12.40 3.56 18.07
N VAL A 246 11.71 4.08 19.09
CA VAL A 246 10.77 3.29 19.90
C VAL A 246 9.62 2.79 19.02
N LEU A 247 9.06 3.63 18.14
CA LEU A 247 8.01 3.21 17.21
C LEU A 247 8.50 2.12 16.25
N CYS A 248 9.70 2.26 15.68
CA CYS A 248 10.27 1.26 14.77
C CYS A 248 10.54 -0.08 15.48
N GLU A 249 11.11 -0.05 16.68
CA GLU A 249 11.37 -1.25 17.49
C GLU A 249 10.06 -1.94 17.89
N LEU A 250 9.04 -1.17 18.28
CA LEU A 250 7.71 -1.70 18.60
C LEU A 250 7.13 -2.46 17.40
N VAL A 251 7.11 -1.83 16.24
CA VAL A 251 6.59 -2.47 15.01
C VAL A 251 7.39 -3.72 14.68
N SER A 252 8.74 -3.66 14.74
CA SER A 252 9.59 -4.83 14.47
C SER A 252 9.24 -6.02 15.37
N ARG A 253 9.05 -5.79 16.68
CA ARG A 253 8.65 -6.86 17.61
C ARG A 253 7.29 -7.43 17.27
N VAL A 254 6.28 -6.57 17.11
CA VAL A 254 4.90 -7.03 16.85
C VAL A 254 4.80 -7.79 15.53
N GLN A 255 5.51 -7.33 14.50
CA GLN A 255 5.47 -7.91 13.16
C GLN A 255 6.14 -9.30 13.10
N GLN A 256 7.04 -9.62 14.03
CA GLN A 256 7.60 -10.97 14.21
C GLN A 256 6.66 -11.92 14.95
N GLU A 257 5.67 -11.40 15.69
CA GLU A 257 4.75 -12.17 16.51
C GLU A 257 3.41 -12.46 15.81
N ILE A 258 2.94 -11.56 14.93
CA ILE A 258 1.70 -11.77 14.17
C ILE A 258 1.93 -12.63 12.92
N ARG A 259 0.84 -13.19 12.38
CA ARG A 259 0.90 -14.03 11.18
C ARG A 259 1.02 -13.18 9.92
N GLN A 260 1.43 -13.81 8.82
CA GLN A 260 1.59 -13.13 7.54
C GLN A 260 0.26 -12.59 6.98
N GLU A 261 -0.86 -13.26 7.27
CA GLU A 261 -2.20 -12.85 6.86
C GLU A 261 -2.80 -11.72 7.72
N ASP A 262 -2.23 -11.47 8.90
CA ASP A 262 -2.65 -10.40 9.80
C ASP A 262 -2.03 -9.07 9.34
N ILE A 263 -2.79 -7.99 9.48
CA ILE A 263 -2.32 -6.66 9.09
C ILE A 263 -2.00 -5.85 10.33
N LEU A 264 -0.75 -5.41 10.43
CA LEU A 264 -0.33 -4.35 11.35
C LEU A 264 -0.29 -3.01 10.62
N ALA A 265 -1.04 -2.04 11.12
CA ALA A 265 -1.07 -0.69 10.58
C ALA A 265 -0.80 0.37 11.66
N ARG A 266 -0.12 1.45 11.27
CA ARG A 266 -0.02 2.66 12.08
C ARG A 266 -1.29 3.48 11.86
N TYR A 267 -2.16 3.48 12.87
CA TYR A 267 -3.48 4.09 12.83
C TYR A 267 -3.44 5.58 13.19
N GLY A 268 -2.57 5.95 14.14
CA GLY A 268 -2.36 7.31 14.62
C GLY A 268 -0.87 7.61 14.83
N GLY A 269 -0.55 8.66 15.60
CA GLY A 269 0.84 9.02 15.91
C GLY A 269 1.60 7.87 16.57
N GLU A 270 1.11 7.41 17.71
CA GLU A 270 1.62 6.30 18.51
C GLU A 270 0.64 5.13 18.62
N GLU A 271 -0.44 5.18 17.84
CA GLU A 271 -1.52 4.19 17.84
C GLU A 271 -1.37 3.22 16.67
N PHE A 272 -1.54 1.94 16.95
CA PHE A 272 -1.43 0.85 16.00
C PHE A 272 -2.65 -0.05 16.05
N ALA A 273 -3.05 -0.55 14.88
CA ALA A 273 -4.16 -1.45 14.71
C ALA A 273 -3.69 -2.78 14.12
N ILE A 274 -4.25 -3.88 14.62
CA ILE A 274 -4.11 -5.22 14.02
C ILE A 274 -5.49 -5.76 13.65
N LEU A 275 -5.61 -6.24 12.41
CA LEU A 275 -6.79 -6.97 11.96
C LEU A 275 -6.47 -8.46 11.93
N LEU A 276 -7.29 -9.24 12.63
CA LEU A 276 -7.14 -10.69 12.76
C LEU A 276 -8.31 -11.39 12.06
N ARG A 277 -7.98 -12.22 11.08
CA ARG A 277 -8.97 -13.04 10.37
C ARG A 277 -9.16 -14.37 11.08
N ASN A 278 -10.39 -14.88 11.08
CA ASN A 278 -10.71 -16.21 11.58
C ASN A 278 -10.18 -16.47 13.01
N THR A 279 -10.19 -15.43 13.84
CA THR A 279 -9.70 -15.49 15.22
C THR A 279 -10.87 -15.14 16.14
N ASN A 280 -11.20 -16.07 17.04
CA ASN A 280 -12.29 -15.93 18.00
C ASN A 280 -11.85 -15.10 19.23
N GLN A 281 -12.80 -14.78 20.11
CA GLN A 281 -12.56 -13.96 21.31
C GLN A 281 -11.35 -14.44 22.14
N GLN A 282 -11.22 -15.74 22.38
CA GLN A 282 -10.12 -16.29 23.17
C GLN A 282 -8.77 -16.13 22.47
N GLY A 283 -8.72 -16.40 21.16
CA GLY A 283 -7.51 -16.20 20.35
C GLY A 283 -7.11 -14.73 20.27
N THR A 284 -8.09 -13.84 20.12
CA THR A 284 -7.87 -12.38 20.08
C THR A 284 -7.35 -11.87 21.42
N GLN A 285 -7.96 -12.30 22.53
CA GLN A 285 -7.49 -11.96 23.87
C GLN A 285 -6.06 -12.46 24.12
N TRP A 286 -5.76 -13.69 23.71
CA TRP A 286 -4.43 -14.27 23.84
C TRP A 286 -3.39 -13.47 23.04
N GLN A 287 -3.70 -13.11 21.78
CA GLN A 287 -2.82 -12.31 20.94
C GLN A 287 -2.61 -10.90 21.50
N ALA A 288 -3.66 -10.26 22.04
CA ALA A 288 -3.59 -8.96 22.68
C ALA A 288 -2.67 -8.99 23.92
N GLU A 289 -2.82 -10.00 24.78
CA GLU A 289 -1.96 -10.16 25.95
C GLU A 289 -0.52 -10.46 25.55
N ARG A 290 -0.33 -11.26 24.51
CA ARG A 290 0.98 -11.59 23.96
C ARG A 290 1.73 -10.35 23.47
N ILE A 291 1.05 -9.46 22.74
CA ILE A 291 1.61 -8.16 22.31
C ILE A 291 2.00 -7.31 23.51
N ARG A 292 1.10 -7.18 24.51
CA ARG A 292 1.38 -6.42 25.72
C ARG A 292 2.61 -6.94 26.48
N GLN A 293 2.72 -8.26 26.62
CA GLN A 293 3.87 -8.91 27.26
C GLN A 293 5.14 -8.76 26.43
N LEU A 294 5.07 -8.89 25.11
CA LEU A 294 6.21 -8.73 24.21
C LEU A 294 6.87 -7.35 24.35
N VAL A 295 6.05 -6.31 24.51
CA VAL A 295 6.53 -4.94 24.72
C VAL A 295 7.08 -4.74 26.13
N SER A 296 6.33 -5.17 27.15
CA SER A 296 6.66 -4.88 28.55
C SER A 296 7.76 -5.76 29.17
N SER A 297 7.98 -6.97 28.65
CA SER A 297 8.89 -7.96 29.25
C SER A 297 10.37 -7.73 28.94
N ARG A 298 10.68 -6.99 27.87
CA ARG A 298 12.06 -6.72 27.44
C ARG A 298 12.24 -5.22 27.20
N PRO A 299 13.25 -4.57 27.81
CA PRO A 299 13.58 -3.19 27.52
C PRO A 299 13.87 -2.96 26.03
N PHE A 300 13.65 -1.74 25.57
CA PHE A 300 14.00 -1.29 24.22
C PHE A 300 15.43 -0.75 24.28
N ASP A 301 16.35 -1.41 23.56
CA ASP A 301 17.75 -1.03 23.45
C ASP A 301 17.90 0.05 22.35
N ILE A 302 17.78 1.33 22.72
CA ILE A 302 17.80 2.46 21.79
C ILE A 302 19.13 3.22 21.92
N GLY A 303 20.12 2.86 21.09
CA GLY A 303 21.47 3.40 21.20
C GLY A 303 22.13 3.00 22.52
N ASN A 304 22.45 3.97 23.37
CA ASN A 304 23.05 3.71 24.70
C ASN A 304 22.00 3.69 25.83
N GLN A 305 20.70 3.72 25.50
CA GLN A 305 19.61 3.77 26.48
C GLN A 305 18.82 2.47 26.49
N ARG A 306 18.35 2.08 27.68
CA ARG A 306 17.38 1.01 27.87
C ARG A 306 16.09 1.60 28.40
N LEU A 307 15.04 1.54 27.58
CA LEU A 307 13.74 2.11 27.92
C LEU A 307 12.75 0.99 28.24
N ASN A 308 12.08 1.09 29.39
CA ASN A 308 10.95 0.22 29.70
C ASN A 308 9.70 0.85 29.10
N ILE A 309 9.18 0.21 28.06
CA ILE A 309 8.01 0.66 27.33
C ILE A 309 6.84 -0.26 27.66
N THR A 310 5.65 0.31 27.79
CA THR A 310 4.41 -0.47 27.92
C THR A 310 3.38 0.02 26.91
N VAL A 311 2.38 -0.82 26.65
CA VAL A 311 1.25 -0.48 25.78
C VAL A 311 -0.05 -0.78 26.50
N SER A 312 -1.04 0.06 26.25
CA SER A 312 -2.43 -0.24 26.54
C SER A 312 -3.08 -0.85 25.30
N VAL A 313 -3.90 -1.88 25.49
CA VAL A 313 -4.46 -2.66 24.38
C VAL A 313 -5.96 -2.82 24.53
N GLY A 314 -6.72 -2.34 23.55
CA GLY A 314 -8.13 -2.67 23.35
C GLY A 314 -8.28 -3.76 22.30
N PHE A 315 -9.19 -4.70 22.49
CA PHE A 315 -9.52 -5.68 21.47
C PHE A 315 -11.02 -5.94 21.39
N VAL A 316 -11.49 -6.33 20.21
CA VAL A 316 -12.89 -6.70 19.97
C VAL A 316 -12.92 -7.88 19.01
N CYS A 317 -13.78 -8.87 19.29
CA CYS A 317 -14.12 -9.93 18.36
C CYS A 317 -15.61 -9.83 18.02
N TYR A 318 -15.92 -9.76 16.73
CA TYR A 318 -17.26 -10.07 16.26
C TYR A 318 -17.31 -11.51 15.77
N THR A 319 -18.19 -12.28 16.40
CA THR A 319 -18.49 -13.64 16.00
C THR A 319 -19.24 -13.64 14.66
N ALA A 320 -19.23 -14.78 13.97
CA ALA A 320 -19.81 -14.92 12.64
C ALA A 320 -21.32 -14.59 12.59
N ASP A 321 -22.04 -14.75 13.71
CA ASP A 321 -23.45 -14.42 13.87
C ASP A 321 -23.70 -12.93 14.15
N ILE A 322 -22.77 -12.22 14.80
CA ILE A 322 -22.89 -10.79 15.10
C ILE A 322 -22.42 -9.94 13.91
N LEU A 323 -21.37 -10.39 13.21
CA LEU A 323 -20.70 -9.65 12.14
C LEU A 323 -21.65 -9.09 11.06
N PRO A 324 -22.68 -9.82 10.57
CA PRO A 324 -23.62 -9.32 9.55
C PRO A 324 -24.51 -8.15 10.02
N HIS A 325 -24.60 -7.93 11.34
CA HIS A 325 -25.41 -6.88 11.96
C HIS A 325 -24.58 -5.68 12.41
N LYS A 326 -23.31 -5.64 12.03
CA LYS A 326 -22.33 -4.63 12.39
C LYS A 326 -21.70 -4.00 11.15
N SER A 327 -20.85 -3.00 11.38
CA SER A 327 -20.04 -2.33 10.36
C SER A 327 -18.56 -2.26 10.76
N PRO A 328 -17.64 -2.10 9.77
CA PRO A 328 -16.23 -1.83 10.06
C PRO A 328 -16.02 -0.64 10.99
N GLN A 329 -16.85 0.40 10.85
CA GLN A 329 -16.79 1.61 11.66
C GLN A 329 -17.16 1.33 13.13
N GLU A 330 -18.16 0.48 13.37
CA GLU A 330 -18.50 0.03 14.73
C GLU A 330 -17.40 -0.82 15.35
N LEU A 331 -16.74 -1.71 14.59
CA LEU A 331 -15.62 -2.50 15.10
C LEU A 331 -14.47 -1.60 15.59
N ILE A 332 -14.14 -0.57 14.79
CA ILE A 332 -13.11 0.41 15.15
C ILE A 332 -13.53 1.20 16.39
N ALA A 333 -14.78 1.66 16.45
CA ALA A 333 -15.30 2.43 17.58
C ALA A 333 -15.32 1.60 18.87
N ASP A 334 -15.75 0.34 18.81
CA ASP A 334 -15.74 -0.57 19.95
C ASP A 334 -14.30 -0.86 20.42
N ALA A 335 -13.35 -1.05 19.50
CA ALA A 335 -11.94 -1.25 19.85
C ALA A 335 -11.31 -0.02 20.51
N ASP A 336 -11.68 1.19 20.07
CA ASP A 336 -11.27 2.46 20.69
C ASP A 336 -11.79 2.60 22.12
N ILE A 337 -13.07 2.25 22.35
CA ILE A 337 -13.66 2.20 23.70
C ILE A 337 -12.87 1.25 24.61
N GLN A 338 -12.50 0.07 24.11
CA GLN A 338 -11.70 -0.88 24.88
C GLN A 338 -10.29 -0.37 25.16
N LEU A 339 -9.64 0.28 24.19
CA LEU A 339 -8.34 0.89 24.40
C LEU A 339 -8.41 2.01 25.46
N TYR A 340 -9.46 2.82 25.42
CA TYR A 340 -9.72 3.83 26.44
C TYR A 340 -9.87 3.20 27.84
N HIS A 341 -10.64 2.10 27.96
CA HIS A 341 -10.77 1.36 29.22
C HIS A 341 -9.44 0.78 29.72
N ALA A 342 -8.57 0.31 28.82
CA ALA A 342 -7.23 -0.13 29.19
C ALA A 342 -6.37 1.03 29.73
N LYS A 343 -6.44 2.20 29.09
CA LYS A 343 -5.73 3.42 29.53
C LYS A 343 -6.22 3.93 30.90
N GLU A 344 -7.53 4.02 31.09
CA GLU A 344 -8.14 4.43 32.38
C GLU A 344 -7.95 3.39 33.49
N GLY A 345 -7.89 2.11 33.13
CA GLY A 345 -7.67 1.01 34.05
C GLY A 345 -6.25 0.88 34.58
N GLY A 346 -5.40 1.90 34.43
CA GLY A 346 -4.02 1.92 34.94
C GLY A 346 -2.93 1.62 33.90
N ARG A 347 -3.28 1.57 32.61
CA ARG A 347 -2.34 1.28 31.49
C ARG A 347 -1.67 -0.09 31.60
N ASN A 348 -0.77 -0.42 30.67
CA ASN A 348 -0.06 -1.70 30.59
C ASN A 348 -0.99 -2.91 30.81
N ARG A 349 -2.14 -2.91 30.13
CA ARG A 349 -3.18 -3.92 30.29
C ARG A 349 -3.98 -4.10 29.01
N ILE A 350 -4.76 -5.16 28.97
CA ILE A 350 -5.75 -5.42 27.92
C ILE A 350 -7.17 -5.09 28.41
N SER A 351 -8.07 -4.78 27.49
CA SER A 351 -9.53 -4.71 27.66
C SER A 351 -10.21 -5.21 26.39
N GLY A 352 -11.33 -5.93 26.51
CA GLY A 352 -12.08 -6.44 25.35
C GLY A 352 -13.28 -7.29 25.67
#